data_AF-A0A383AFB0-F1
#
_entry.id   AF-A0A383AFB0-F1
#
_cell.length_a   1.000
_cell.length_b   1.000
_cell.length_c   1.000
_cell.angle_alpha   90.00
_cell.angle_beta   90.00
_cell.angle_gamma   90.00
#
_symmetry.space_group_name_H-M   'P 1'
#
loop_
_entity.id
_entity.type
_entity.pdbx_description
1 polymer ?
#
loop_
_entity_poly.entity_id
_entity_poly.type
_entity_poly.pdbx_seq_one_letter_code
_entity_poly.pdbx_strand_id
1 'polypeptide(L)'
;LLSASTWEFSEGAGDLRAKAADLPDIRGYVAHNSMSDYYSHGLHGVWFIHAALRDEIGKGRGPMRAAAYHAPNWRVPGGMIVYEHQGPTQPYYGALHMVSGDGQAYLRIFGDHQGDAEGKIPGRPGYFMLNTWNAAQLAIQEMFETGVSPETGEQLLEKLAMFLLPFHSALERGGEMTERAALGGWELPPPSEVLMADGQPTDSAFNFPYSEAQLEETARLLGG
;
A
#
# COMPACT_ATOMS: atom_id res chain seq x y z
N LEU A 1 -12.32 -12.39 2.90
CA LEU A 1 -11.33 -11.56 3.64
C LEU A 1 -11.23 -10.21 2.94
N LEU A 2 -11.00 -9.13 3.67
CA LEU A 2 -10.79 -7.79 3.10
C LEU A 2 -9.72 -7.05 3.91
N SER A 3 -8.74 -6.47 3.24
CA SER A 3 -7.81 -5.49 3.80
C SER A 3 -7.85 -4.27 2.88
N ALA A 4 -8.56 -3.23 3.28
CA ALA A 4 -8.95 -2.15 2.38
C ALA A 4 -8.34 -0.81 2.78
N SER A 5 -8.06 -0.01 1.76
CA SER A 5 -7.79 1.42 1.84
C SER A 5 -8.80 2.11 0.92
N THR A 6 -9.35 3.25 1.32
CA THR A 6 -10.22 4.03 0.41
C THR A 6 -9.52 4.44 -0.87
N TRP A 7 -8.19 4.56 -0.87
CA TRP A 7 -7.44 4.92 -2.08
C TRP A 7 -7.53 3.85 -3.16
N GLU A 8 -7.59 2.57 -2.77
CA GLU A 8 -7.70 1.44 -3.68
C GLU A 8 -9.02 1.42 -4.46
N PHE A 9 -10.09 1.96 -3.87
CA PHE A 9 -11.42 2.01 -4.48
C PHE A 9 -11.72 3.38 -5.12
N SER A 10 -10.74 4.28 -5.16
CA SER A 10 -10.91 5.58 -5.79
C SER A 10 -11.06 5.47 -7.31
N GLU A 11 -11.77 6.42 -7.92
CA GLU A 11 -11.84 6.55 -9.38
C GLU A 11 -10.44 6.62 -10.00
N GLY A 12 -9.50 7.34 -9.36
CA GLY A 12 -8.12 7.45 -9.81
C GLY A 12 -7.40 6.10 -9.87
N ALA A 13 -7.65 5.18 -8.92
CA ALA A 13 -7.09 3.84 -8.95
C ALA A 13 -7.70 3.01 -10.08
N GLY A 14 -9.02 3.08 -10.27
CA GLY A 14 -9.72 2.39 -11.35
C GLY A 14 -9.28 2.85 -12.74
N ASP A 15 -9.16 4.17 -12.95
CA ASP A 15 -8.69 4.78 -14.19
C ASP A 15 -7.23 4.38 -14.50
N LEU A 16 -6.34 4.43 -13.51
CA LEU A 16 -4.96 3.96 -13.66
C LEU A 16 -4.88 2.48 -14.00
N ARG A 17 -5.69 1.64 -13.36
CA ARG A 17 -5.75 0.21 -13.63
C ARG A 17 -6.19 -0.07 -15.08
N ALA A 18 -7.20 0.66 -15.57
CA ALA A 18 -7.64 0.57 -16.95
C ALA A 18 -6.55 1.01 -17.93
N LYS A 19 -5.90 2.16 -17.69
CA LYS A 19 -4.80 2.65 -18.53
C LYS A 19 -3.59 1.73 -18.53
N ALA A 20 -3.25 1.14 -17.39
CA ALA A 20 -2.13 0.20 -17.27
C ALA A 20 -2.35 -1.07 -18.11
N ALA A 21 -3.60 -1.51 -18.25
CA ALA A 21 -3.97 -2.64 -19.09
C ALA A 21 -3.76 -2.38 -20.59
N ASP A 22 -3.80 -1.12 -21.02
CA ASP A 22 -3.56 -0.70 -22.40
C ASP A 22 -2.07 -0.51 -22.72
N LEU A 23 -1.20 -0.42 -21.70
CA LEU A 23 0.25 -0.36 -21.92
C LEU A 23 0.74 -1.71 -22.48
N PRO A 24 1.68 -1.74 -23.44
CA PRO A 24 2.30 -3.00 -23.88
C PRO A 24 3.25 -3.60 -22.84
N ASP A 25 3.98 -2.74 -22.12
CA ASP A 25 4.94 -3.11 -21.08
C ASP A 25 5.03 -2.02 -20.00
N ILE A 26 5.55 -2.37 -18.82
CA ILE A 26 5.80 -1.44 -17.72
C ILE A 26 7.31 -1.35 -17.50
N ARG A 27 7.86 -0.14 -17.63
CA ARG A 27 9.28 0.16 -17.46
C ARG A 27 9.62 0.77 -16.11
N GLY A 28 8.62 1.19 -15.35
CA GLY A 28 8.74 1.68 -13.99
C GLY A 28 7.59 2.60 -13.61
N TYR A 29 7.66 3.19 -12.42
CA TYR A 29 6.67 4.18 -11.99
C TYR A 29 7.22 5.15 -10.94
N VAL A 30 6.55 6.31 -10.84
CA VAL A 30 6.72 7.25 -9.73
C VAL A 30 5.35 7.56 -9.12
N ALA A 31 5.31 7.58 -7.80
CA ALA A 31 4.11 7.82 -7.02
C ALA A 31 4.38 8.80 -5.89
N HIS A 32 3.32 9.47 -5.44
CA HIS A 32 3.32 10.15 -4.15
C HIS A 32 2.06 9.78 -3.36
N ASN A 33 2.17 9.83 -2.03
CA ASN A 33 1.06 9.72 -1.11
C ASN A 33 1.18 10.79 -0.03
N SER A 34 0.09 11.51 0.22
CA SER A 34 -0.04 12.32 1.43
C SER A 34 -0.16 11.42 2.64
N MET A 35 0.77 11.51 3.58
CA MET A 35 0.73 10.74 4.84
C MET A 35 1.11 11.58 6.06
N SER A 36 0.76 11.09 7.25
CA SER A 36 1.31 11.52 8.55
C SER A 36 2.47 10.63 9.01
N ASP A 37 2.34 9.33 8.82
CA ASP A 37 3.30 8.30 9.25
C ASP A 37 3.15 7.07 8.36
N TYR A 38 4.20 6.25 8.31
CA TYR A 38 4.22 5.09 7.42
C TYR A 38 3.23 4.01 7.83
N TYR A 39 3.12 3.74 9.14
CA TYR A 39 2.33 2.62 9.63
C TYR A 39 0.84 2.75 9.32
N SER A 40 0.25 3.89 9.68
CA SER A 40 -1.22 4.06 9.64
C SER A 40 -1.70 4.71 8.35
N HIS A 41 -0.95 5.66 7.81
CA HIS A 41 -1.34 6.41 6.61
C HIS A 41 -0.48 6.09 5.39
N GLY A 42 0.71 5.53 5.59
CA GLY A 42 1.59 5.14 4.51
C GLY A 42 1.02 4.01 3.66
N LEU A 43 0.25 3.10 4.29
CA LEU A 43 -0.47 2.02 3.61
C LEU A 43 -1.35 2.52 2.46
N HIS A 44 -1.91 3.73 2.54
CA HIS A 44 -2.79 4.26 1.50
C HIS A 44 -2.06 4.38 0.15
N GLY A 45 -0.81 4.87 0.17
CA GLY A 45 0.03 4.96 -1.03
C GLY A 45 0.44 3.59 -1.56
N VAL A 46 0.76 2.66 -0.67
CA VAL A 46 1.10 1.28 -1.05
C VAL A 46 -0.10 0.59 -1.71
N TRP A 47 -1.29 0.70 -1.11
CA TRP A 47 -2.51 0.08 -1.61
C TRP A 47 -2.95 0.72 -2.92
N PHE A 48 -2.75 2.04 -3.09
CA PHE A 48 -3.03 2.72 -4.35
C PHE A 48 -2.18 2.18 -5.51
N ILE A 49 -0.88 1.98 -5.28
CA ILE A 49 0.03 1.37 -6.27
C ILE A 49 -0.40 -0.06 -6.56
N HIS A 50 -0.62 -0.87 -5.52
CA HIS A 50 -1.05 -2.26 -5.70
C HIS A 50 -2.38 -2.33 -6.49
N ALA A 51 -3.37 -1.51 -6.15
CA ALA A 51 -4.66 -1.47 -6.85
C ALA A 51 -4.52 -1.17 -8.35
N ALA A 52 -3.60 -0.27 -8.71
CA ALA A 52 -3.31 0.06 -10.10
C ALA A 52 -2.56 -1.06 -10.86
N LEU A 53 -1.71 -1.83 -10.17
CA LEU A 53 -0.81 -2.80 -10.79
C LEU A 53 -1.22 -4.27 -10.65
N ARG A 54 -2.14 -4.63 -9.75
CA ARG A 54 -2.43 -6.02 -9.37
C ARG A 54 -2.82 -6.92 -10.54
N ASP A 55 -3.56 -6.40 -11.51
CA ASP A 55 -3.95 -7.16 -12.70
C ASP A 55 -2.74 -7.39 -13.62
N GLU A 56 -1.85 -6.41 -13.69
CA GLU A 56 -0.62 -6.47 -14.48
C GLU A 56 0.41 -7.43 -13.88
N ILE A 57 0.51 -7.46 -12.54
CA ILE A 57 1.27 -8.48 -11.81
C ILE A 57 0.77 -9.88 -12.21
N GLY A 58 -0.55 -10.09 -12.19
CA GLY A 58 -1.20 -11.35 -12.59
C GLY A 58 -0.99 -11.71 -14.06
N LYS A 59 -0.83 -10.73 -14.96
CA LYS A 59 -0.50 -10.92 -16.39
C LYS A 59 0.98 -11.24 -16.65
N GLY A 60 1.80 -11.40 -15.61
CA GLY A 60 3.22 -11.73 -15.74
C GLY A 60 4.14 -10.51 -15.82
N ARG A 61 3.63 -9.30 -15.52
CA ARG A 61 4.50 -8.15 -15.21
C ARG A 61 5.12 -8.23 -13.81
N GLY A 62 4.81 -9.29 -13.06
CA GLY A 62 5.66 -9.81 -11.99
C GLY A 62 5.49 -9.09 -10.64
N PRO A 63 5.55 -9.84 -9.52
CA PRO A 63 5.39 -9.27 -8.19
C PRO A 63 6.63 -8.49 -7.73
N MET A 64 6.49 -7.76 -6.63
CA MET A 64 7.60 -7.12 -5.93
C MET A 64 8.58 -8.20 -5.44
N ARG A 65 9.87 -7.99 -5.70
CA ARG A 65 10.97 -8.85 -5.26
C ARG A 65 11.89 -8.21 -4.22
N ALA A 66 11.97 -6.88 -4.18
CA ALA A 66 12.74 -6.15 -3.17
C ALA A 66 12.15 -4.76 -2.91
N ALA A 67 12.42 -4.22 -1.73
CA ALA A 67 12.07 -2.85 -1.40
C ALA A 67 13.07 -2.20 -0.43
N ALA A 68 13.17 -0.88 -0.51
CA ALA A 68 13.93 -0.03 0.39
C ALA A 68 13.02 1.09 0.92
N TYR A 69 13.11 1.43 2.20
CA TYR A 69 12.46 2.65 2.71
C TYR A 69 13.48 3.58 3.36
N HIS A 70 13.82 4.63 2.63
CA HIS A 70 14.68 5.69 3.15
C HIS A 70 13.81 6.75 3.84
N ALA A 71 13.83 6.73 5.17
CA ALA A 71 13.24 7.77 6.00
C ALA A 71 14.10 8.04 7.22
N PRO A 72 14.30 9.31 7.62
CA PRO A 72 14.98 9.63 8.88
C PRO A 72 14.17 9.16 10.10
N ASN A 73 12.83 9.17 9.98
CA ASN A 73 11.91 8.68 10.98
C ASN A 73 10.59 8.29 10.29
N TRP A 74 10.20 7.02 10.33
CA TRP A 74 8.98 6.50 9.69
C TRP A 74 7.68 7.05 10.31
N ARG A 75 7.76 7.64 11.50
CA ARG A 75 6.63 8.20 12.27
C ARG A 75 6.19 9.57 11.79
N VAL A 76 6.97 10.20 10.93
CA VAL A 76 6.71 11.53 10.40
C VAL A 76 6.86 11.52 8.88
N PRO A 77 6.25 12.49 8.16
CA PRO A 77 6.37 12.56 6.72
C PRO A 77 7.80 12.96 6.28
N GLY A 78 8.18 12.58 5.07
CA GLY A 78 9.46 12.96 4.46
C GLY A 78 10.37 11.79 4.06
N GLY A 79 9.81 10.63 3.73
CA GLY A 79 10.56 9.45 3.29
C GLY A 79 10.27 9.04 1.84
N MET A 80 11.07 8.13 1.30
CA MET A 80 10.88 7.56 -0.04
C MET A 80 11.06 6.05 -0.01
N ILE A 81 10.11 5.35 -0.61
CA ILE A 81 10.18 3.92 -0.84
C ILE A 81 10.63 3.68 -2.28
N VAL A 82 11.54 2.73 -2.45
CA VAL A 82 11.87 2.17 -3.76
C VAL A 82 11.41 0.72 -3.77
N TYR A 83 10.63 0.36 -4.77
CA TYR A 83 10.26 -1.02 -5.06
C TYR A 83 11.03 -1.51 -6.27
N GLU A 84 11.40 -2.77 -6.23
CA GLU A 84 11.86 -3.51 -7.37
C GLU A 84 10.89 -4.66 -7.64
N HIS A 85 10.35 -4.67 -8.84
CA HIS A 85 9.43 -5.70 -9.31
C HIS A 85 10.17 -6.65 -10.24
N GLN A 86 9.72 -7.90 -10.28
CA GLN A 86 10.03 -8.76 -11.41
C GLN A 86 9.48 -8.12 -12.69
N GLY A 87 9.98 -8.54 -13.84
CA GLY A 87 9.41 -8.13 -15.12
C GLY A 87 9.60 -9.22 -16.15
N PRO A 88 8.89 -9.15 -17.28
CA PRO A 88 8.87 -10.22 -18.27
C PRO A 88 10.24 -10.46 -18.92
N THR A 89 11.06 -9.40 -19.00
CA THR A 89 12.40 -9.43 -19.62
C THR A 89 13.49 -8.97 -18.67
N GLN A 90 13.20 -7.93 -17.90
CA GLN A 90 14.07 -7.37 -16.88
C GLN A 90 13.23 -6.80 -15.73
N PRO A 91 13.79 -6.71 -14.51
CA PRO A 91 13.16 -5.99 -13.42
C PRO A 91 12.84 -4.54 -13.79
N TYR A 92 11.78 -4.00 -13.19
CA TYR A 92 11.49 -2.57 -13.22
C TYR A 92 11.37 -1.99 -11.81
N TYR A 93 11.54 -0.68 -11.71
CA TYR A 93 11.56 0.01 -10.43
C TYR A 93 10.39 0.97 -10.28
N GLY A 94 9.91 1.05 -9.05
CA GLY A 94 8.90 1.99 -8.62
C GLY A 94 9.41 2.87 -7.50
N ALA A 95 9.02 4.14 -7.48
CA ALA A 95 9.28 5.03 -6.35
C ALA A 95 7.96 5.52 -5.75
N LEU A 96 7.87 5.56 -4.42
CA LEU A 96 6.74 6.15 -3.69
C LEU A 96 7.28 7.20 -2.71
N HIS A 97 6.92 8.46 -2.94
CA HIS A 97 7.28 9.56 -2.07
C HIS A 97 6.22 9.79 -0.99
N MET A 98 6.66 9.82 0.27
CA MET A 98 5.82 9.87 1.46
C MET A 98 5.88 11.25 2.09
N VAL A 99 5.10 12.19 1.56
CA VAL A 99 5.12 13.60 1.98
C VAL A 99 3.87 13.96 2.78
N SER A 100 3.96 15.01 3.59
CA SER A 100 2.78 15.58 4.22
C SER A 100 1.91 16.27 3.17
N GLY A 101 0.58 16.18 3.30
CA GLY A 101 -0.32 16.89 2.40
C GLY A 101 -1.80 16.63 2.64
N ASP A 102 -2.62 17.21 1.77
CA ASP A 102 -4.08 17.30 1.94
C ASP A 102 -4.84 16.07 1.39
N GLY A 103 -4.46 14.86 1.82
CA GLY A 103 -5.17 13.62 1.48
C GLY A 103 -5.26 13.33 -0.02
N GLN A 104 -4.11 13.21 -0.69
CA GLN A 104 -3.99 13.02 -2.14
C GLN A 104 -2.98 11.93 -2.47
N ALA A 105 -3.09 11.40 -3.68
CA ALA A 105 -2.14 10.46 -4.24
C ALA A 105 -1.96 10.71 -5.74
N TYR A 106 -0.81 10.33 -6.27
CA TYR A 106 -0.53 10.36 -7.71
C TYR A 106 0.29 9.13 -8.06
N LEU A 107 0.10 8.64 -9.28
CA LEU A 107 0.91 7.61 -9.87
C LEU A 107 1.07 7.90 -11.36
N ARG A 108 2.32 7.79 -11.83
CA ARG A 108 2.66 7.70 -13.24
C ARG A 108 3.41 6.40 -13.49
N ILE A 109 2.91 5.61 -14.43
CA ILE A 109 3.49 4.37 -14.91
C ILE A 109 4.12 4.65 -16.28
N PHE A 110 5.39 4.32 -16.42
CA PHE A 110 6.16 4.52 -17.64
C PHE A 110 6.07 3.28 -18.54
N GLY A 111 5.67 3.45 -19.80
CA GLY A 111 5.61 2.38 -20.80
C GLY A 111 6.87 2.25 -21.65
N ASP A 112 6.80 1.48 -22.74
CA ASP A 112 7.91 1.21 -23.68
C ASP A 112 7.95 2.16 -24.89
N HIS A 113 7.81 3.48 -24.63
CA HIS A 113 7.70 4.55 -25.63
C HIS A 113 6.39 4.58 -26.45
N GLN A 114 5.44 3.68 -26.16
CA GLN A 114 4.09 3.69 -26.75
C GLN A 114 3.06 4.47 -25.90
N GLY A 115 3.51 5.10 -24.82
CA GLY A 115 2.68 5.92 -23.94
C GLY A 115 3.03 5.69 -22.47
N ASP A 116 2.50 6.58 -21.63
CA ASP A 116 2.54 6.48 -20.18
C ASP A 116 1.10 6.51 -19.65
N ALA A 117 0.88 5.91 -18.48
CA ALA A 117 -0.38 6.03 -17.76
C ALA A 117 -0.18 6.93 -16.54
N GLU A 118 -1.06 7.91 -16.35
CA GLU A 118 -1.07 8.73 -15.13
C GLU A 118 -2.47 8.95 -14.60
N GLY A 119 -2.54 9.09 -13.27
CA GLY A 119 -3.77 9.35 -12.55
C GLY A 119 -3.48 9.89 -11.15
N LYS A 120 -4.50 10.50 -10.55
CA LYS A 120 -4.39 11.10 -9.22
C LYS A 120 -5.68 10.98 -8.44
N ILE A 121 -5.53 10.93 -7.12
CA ILE A 121 -6.55 11.32 -6.17
C ILE A 121 -6.29 12.81 -5.87
N PRO A 122 -7.16 13.73 -6.32
CA PRO A 122 -6.90 15.16 -6.16
C PRO A 122 -6.92 15.58 -4.69
N GLY A 123 -6.00 16.47 -4.31
CA GLY A 123 -6.07 17.17 -3.02
C GLY A 123 -7.24 18.15 -2.99
N ARG A 124 -7.87 18.30 -1.83
CA ARG A 124 -9.07 19.15 -1.62
C ARG A 124 -10.16 18.93 -2.68
N PRO A 125 -10.65 17.70 -2.85
CA PRO A 125 -11.40 17.36 -4.05
C PRO A 125 -12.89 17.77 -3.95
N GLY A 126 -13.22 18.70 -3.04
CA GLY A 126 -14.58 19.17 -2.79
C GLY A 126 -15.50 18.01 -2.42
N TYR A 127 -16.56 17.80 -3.22
CA TYR A 127 -17.55 16.74 -3.01
C TYR A 127 -17.01 15.31 -3.19
N PHE A 128 -15.84 15.11 -3.80
CA PHE A 128 -15.22 13.78 -3.92
C PHE A 128 -14.94 13.13 -2.56
N MET A 129 -14.63 13.93 -1.51
CA MET A 129 -14.49 13.42 -0.14
C MET A 129 -15.77 12.73 0.36
N LEU A 130 -16.96 13.20 -0.08
CA LEU A 130 -18.23 12.60 0.30
C LEU A 130 -18.47 11.23 -0.33
N ASN A 131 -17.82 10.95 -1.46
CA ASN A 131 -17.96 9.68 -2.19
C ASN A 131 -16.77 8.73 -2.01
N THR A 132 -15.70 9.18 -1.35
CA THR A 132 -14.46 8.40 -1.16
C THR A 132 -14.71 7.05 -0.48
N TRP A 133 -15.71 7.00 0.42
CA TRP A 133 -16.10 5.79 1.14
C TRP A 133 -17.11 4.93 0.39
N ASN A 134 -17.93 5.53 -0.49
CA ASN A 134 -19.04 4.83 -1.13
C ASN A 134 -18.56 3.65 -1.98
N ALA A 135 -17.48 3.82 -2.75
CA ALA A 135 -16.93 2.74 -3.57
C ALA A 135 -16.43 1.56 -2.73
N ALA A 136 -15.75 1.84 -1.60
CA ALA A 136 -15.31 0.80 -0.67
C ALA A 136 -16.50 0.11 0.03
N GLN A 137 -17.53 0.88 0.40
CA GLN A 137 -18.76 0.33 1.00
C GLN A 137 -19.52 -0.57 0.02
N LEU A 138 -19.58 -0.22 -1.27
CA LEU A 138 -20.17 -1.06 -2.30
C LEU A 138 -19.40 -2.37 -2.46
N ALA A 139 -18.06 -2.34 -2.47
CA ALA A 139 -17.26 -3.56 -2.52
C ALA A 139 -17.46 -4.45 -1.28
N ILE A 140 -17.63 -3.84 -0.09
CA ILE A 140 -17.96 -4.55 1.15
C ILE A 140 -19.35 -5.19 1.04
N GLN A 141 -20.35 -4.45 0.54
CA GLN A 141 -21.70 -4.94 0.35
C GLN A 141 -21.71 -6.13 -0.63
N GLU A 142 -21.05 -5.99 -1.78
CA GLU A 142 -20.92 -7.07 -2.77
C GLU A 142 -20.27 -8.31 -2.17
N MET A 143 -19.21 -8.13 -1.37
CA MET A 143 -18.57 -9.24 -0.65
C MET A 143 -19.55 -9.97 0.27
N PHE A 144 -20.40 -9.25 1.01
CA PHE A 144 -21.40 -9.87 1.88
C PHE A 144 -22.53 -10.54 1.11
N GLU A 145 -23.02 -9.91 0.04
CA GLU A 145 -24.14 -10.43 -0.77
C GLU A 145 -23.76 -11.65 -1.59
N THR A 146 -22.51 -11.71 -2.06
CA THR A 146 -22.04 -12.80 -2.94
C THR A 146 -21.20 -13.85 -2.22
N GLY A 147 -20.64 -13.51 -1.05
CA GLY A 147 -19.63 -14.32 -0.38
C GLY A 147 -18.26 -14.29 -1.07
N VAL A 148 -18.07 -13.48 -2.10
CA VAL A 148 -16.82 -13.40 -2.90
C VAL A 148 -15.97 -12.24 -2.40
N SER A 149 -14.70 -12.49 -2.07
CA SER A 149 -13.77 -11.42 -1.72
C SER A 149 -13.44 -10.56 -2.95
N PRO A 150 -13.32 -9.22 -2.80
CA PRO A 150 -12.94 -8.34 -3.91
C PRO A 150 -11.49 -8.52 -4.36
N GLU A 151 -10.68 -9.24 -3.59
CA GLU A 151 -9.29 -9.56 -3.90
C GLU A 151 -9.00 -11.04 -3.62
N THR A 152 -8.12 -11.63 -4.41
CA THR A 152 -7.65 -13.00 -4.17
C THR A 152 -6.70 -13.04 -2.97
N GLY A 153 -6.51 -14.23 -2.39
CA GLY A 153 -5.51 -14.42 -1.32
C GLY A 153 -4.09 -14.03 -1.76
N GLU A 154 -3.73 -14.29 -3.02
CA GLU A 154 -2.43 -13.90 -3.59
C GLU A 154 -2.27 -12.38 -3.67
N GLN A 155 -3.32 -11.66 -4.09
CA GLN A 155 -3.33 -10.20 -4.10
C GLN A 155 -3.18 -9.62 -2.69
N LEU A 156 -3.87 -10.20 -1.70
CA LEU A 156 -3.74 -9.77 -0.30
C LEU A 156 -2.33 -10.00 0.24
N LEU A 157 -1.69 -11.13 -0.09
CA LEU A 157 -0.31 -11.43 0.32
C LEU A 157 0.73 -10.56 -0.39
N GLU A 158 0.53 -10.26 -1.66
CA GLU A 158 1.37 -9.33 -2.41
C GLU A 158 1.32 -7.93 -1.80
N LYS A 159 0.11 -7.45 -1.60
CA LYS A 159 -0.17 -6.16 -0.98
C LYS A 159 0.45 -6.06 0.42
N LEU A 160 0.27 -7.08 1.26
CA LEU A 160 0.90 -7.16 2.57
C LEU A 160 2.42 -7.12 2.48
N ALA A 161 3.03 -7.89 1.58
CA ALA A 161 4.49 -7.90 1.39
C ALA A 161 5.02 -6.53 0.93
N MET A 162 4.30 -5.84 0.03
CA MET A 162 4.63 -4.48 -0.41
C MET A 162 4.60 -3.47 0.74
N PHE A 163 3.84 -3.70 1.82
CA PHE A 163 3.86 -2.85 3.02
C PHE A 163 4.92 -3.26 4.03
N LEU A 164 5.03 -4.55 4.34
CA LEU A 164 5.94 -5.03 5.38
C LEU A 164 7.41 -4.89 4.97
N LEU A 165 7.77 -5.14 3.71
CA LEU A 165 9.18 -5.17 3.30
C LEU A 165 9.86 -3.79 3.38
N PRO A 166 9.24 -2.68 2.90
CA PRO A 166 9.78 -1.35 3.16
C PRO A 166 9.83 -1.03 4.65
N PHE A 167 8.85 -1.47 5.46
CA PHE A 167 8.89 -1.20 6.89
C PHE A 167 10.06 -1.90 7.57
N HIS A 168 10.24 -3.19 7.29
CA HIS A 168 11.39 -3.98 7.74
C HIS A 168 12.71 -3.33 7.30
N SER A 169 12.78 -2.83 6.05
CA SER A 169 13.95 -2.08 5.57
C SER A 169 14.27 -0.89 6.47
N ALA A 170 13.29 -0.05 6.81
CA ALA A 170 13.50 1.10 7.69
C ALA A 170 13.81 0.71 9.14
N LEU A 171 13.17 -0.32 9.68
CA LEU A 171 13.31 -0.71 11.09
C LEU A 171 14.57 -1.52 11.38
N GLU A 172 14.95 -2.43 10.49
CA GLU A 172 15.98 -3.44 10.77
C GLU A 172 17.21 -3.33 9.87
N ARG A 173 17.10 -2.62 8.74
CA ARG A 173 18.14 -2.59 7.70
C ARG A 173 18.63 -1.17 7.40
N GLY A 174 18.28 -0.19 8.23
CA GLY A 174 18.71 1.20 8.04
C GLY A 174 18.26 1.83 6.73
N GLY A 175 17.17 1.34 6.15
CA GLY A 175 16.63 1.76 4.87
C GLY A 175 17.27 1.10 3.64
N GLU A 176 18.15 0.12 3.79
CA GLU A 176 18.75 -0.59 2.66
C GLU A 176 17.72 -1.39 1.84
N MET A 177 18.01 -1.55 0.54
CA MET A 177 17.24 -2.43 -0.33
C MET A 177 17.28 -3.86 0.22
N THR A 178 16.11 -4.40 0.51
CA THR A 178 15.93 -5.70 1.13
C THR A 178 15.13 -6.60 0.22
N GLU A 179 15.59 -7.84 0.03
CA GLU A 179 14.86 -8.84 -0.77
C GLU A 179 13.65 -9.38 -0.02
N ARG A 180 12.60 -9.76 -0.75
CA ARG A 180 11.35 -10.29 -0.19
C ARG A 180 11.56 -11.51 0.70
N ALA A 181 12.58 -12.32 0.44
CA ALA A 181 12.91 -13.49 1.27
C ALA A 181 13.23 -13.11 2.72
N ALA A 182 13.71 -11.88 2.98
CA ALA A 182 13.96 -11.39 4.33
C ALA A 182 12.68 -11.27 5.18
N LEU A 183 11.52 -11.12 4.54
CA LEU A 183 10.25 -11.10 5.29
C LEU A 183 9.97 -12.42 6.00
N GLY A 184 10.39 -13.58 5.49
CA GLY A 184 10.22 -14.88 6.17
C GLY A 184 8.92 -15.01 6.99
N GLY A 185 9.07 -15.11 8.32
CA GLY A 185 7.98 -15.02 9.31
C GLY A 185 8.05 -13.74 10.16
N TRP A 186 8.65 -12.69 9.60
CA TRP A 186 8.70 -11.37 10.20
C TRP A 186 7.31 -10.78 10.30
N GLU A 187 6.99 -10.36 11.51
CA GLU A 187 5.78 -9.62 11.81
C GLU A 187 6.19 -8.26 12.33
N LEU A 188 5.32 -7.28 12.15
CA LEU A 188 5.57 -5.97 12.73
C LEU A 188 5.72 -6.10 14.26
N PRO A 189 6.79 -5.56 14.85
CA PRO A 189 6.96 -5.60 16.30
C PRO A 189 5.77 -4.92 17.01
N PRO A 190 5.35 -5.45 18.18
CA PRO A 190 4.28 -4.84 18.95
C PRO A 190 4.66 -3.43 19.40
N PRO A 191 3.67 -2.55 19.68
CA PRO A 191 3.91 -1.24 20.26
C PRO A 191 4.91 -1.31 21.43
N SER A 192 5.93 -0.46 21.37
CA SER A 192 7.01 -0.40 22.37
C SER A 192 7.46 1.05 22.56
N GLU A 193 8.17 1.34 23.65
CA GLU A 193 8.72 2.70 23.89
C GLU A 193 9.58 3.19 22.72
N VAL A 194 10.33 2.28 22.09
CA VAL A 194 11.13 2.59 20.90
C VAL A 194 10.22 2.93 19.73
N LEU A 195 9.16 2.15 19.46
CA LEU A 195 8.20 2.45 18.39
C LEU A 195 7.35 3.71 18.66
N MET A 196 7.20 4.10 19.93
CA MET A 196 6.48 5.31 20.39
C MET A 196 7.41 6.52 20.61
N ALA A 197 8.69 6.40 20.27
CA ALA A 197 9.65 7.48 20.44
C ALA A 197 9.14 8.78 19.78
N ASP A 198 9.34 9.89 20.48
CA ASP A 198 8.93 11.24 20.06
C ASP A 198 7.41 11.50 20.01
N GLY A 199 6.59 10.59 20.59
CA GLY A 199 5.13 10.76 20.70
C GLY A 199 4.38 10.59 19.38
N GLN A 200 5.02 9.92 18.41
CA GLN A 200 4.50 9.58 17.09
C GLN A 200 4.70 8.06 16.87
N PRO A 201 3.96 7.38 15.97
CA PRO A 201 2.79 7.88 15.25
C PRO A 201 1.63 8.16 16.21
N THR A 202 0.73 9.09 15.87
CA THR A 202 -0.46 9.38 16.69
C THR A 202 -1.59 8.35 16.54
N ASP A 203 -1.32 7.20 15.92
CA ASP A 203 -2.33 6.16 15.72
C ASP A 203 -2.90 5.70 17.07
N SER A 204 -4.23 5.65 17.17
CA SER A 204 -4.92 5.17 18.36
C SER A 204 -4.59 3.71 18.68
N ALA A 205 -4.27 2.87 17.69
CA ALA A 205 -3.84 1.50 17.93
C ALA A 205 -2.50 1.40 18.67
N PHE A 206 -1.64 2.41 18.51
CA PHE A 206 -0.35 2.51 19.21
C PHE A 206 -0.48 3.17 20.59
N ASN A 207 -1.41 4.13 20.73
CA ASN A 207 -1.72 4.77 22.01
C ASN A 207 -2.59 3.90 22.93
N PHE A 208 -3.42 3.02 22.34
CA PHE A 208 -4.36 2.14 23.02
C PHE A 208 -4.27 0.74 22.41
N PRO A 209 -3.17 0.01 22.66
CA PRO A 209 -3.02 -1.36 22.14
C PRO A 209 -4.19 -2.23 22.62
N TYR A 210 -4.68 -3.11 21.75
CA TYR A 210 -5.71 -4.07 22.12
C TYR A 210 -5.25 -4.90 23.31
N SER A 211 -6.10 -5.00 24.33
CA SER A 211 -5.87 -5.90 25.45
C SER A 211 -5.92 -7.36 25.01
N GLU A 212 -5.25 -8.24 25.76
CA GLU A 212 -5.27 -9.69 25.52
C GLU A 212 -6.70 -10.23 25.41
N ALA A 213 -7.62 -9.76 26.26
CA ALA A 213 -9.03 -10.11 26.20
C ALA A 213 -9.73 -9.68 24.88
N GLN A 214 -9.40 -8.50 24.34
CA GLN A 214 -9.91 -8.04 23.05
C GLN A 214 -9.35 -8.88 21.89
N LEU A 215 -8.08 -9.28 21.97
CA LEU A 215 -7.44 -10.16 20.99
C LEU A 215 -8.06 -11.56 21.01
N GLU A 216 -8.29 -12.15 22.20
CA GLU A 216 -8.96 -13.43 22.37
C GLU A 216 -10.41 -13.40 21.86
N GLU A 217 -11.15 -12.34 22.17
CA GLU A 217 -12.52 -12.15 21.67
C GLU A 217 -12.55 -12.08 20.14
N THR A 218 -11.60 -11.34 19.55
CA THR A 218 -11.45 -11.23 18.09
C THR A 218 -11.09 -12.58 17.47
N ALA A 219 -10.16 -13.33 18.07
CA ALA A 219 -9.80 -14.67 17.59
C ALA A 219 -11.02 -15.61 17.57
N ARG A 220 -11.82 -15.60 18.63
CA ARG A 220 -13.05 -16.38 18.71
C ARG A 220 -14.09 -15.97 17.66
N LEU A 221 -14.23 -14.66 17.38
CA LEU A 221 -15.11 -14.16 16.32
C LEU A 221 -14.65 -14.57 14.91
N LEU A 222 -13.35 -14.74 14.72
CA LEU A 222 -12.74 -15.15 13.46
C LEU A 222 -12.63 -16.67 13.29
N GLY A 223 -13.19 -17.45 14.22
CA GLY A 223 -13.24 -18.91 14.16
C GLY A 223 -12.02 -19.63 14.71
N GLY A 224 -11.29 -18.99 15.64
CA GLY A 224 -10.30 -19.65 16.50
C GLY A 224 -10.92 -20.63 17.49
#